data_AF-A0AAD5LP01-F1
#
_entry.id   AF-A0AAD5LP01-F1
#
_cell.length_a   1.000
_cell.length_b   1.000
_cell.length_c   1.000
_cell.angle_alpha   90.00
_cell.angle_beta   90.00
_cell.angle_gamma   90.00
#
_symmetry.space_group_name_H-M   'P 1'
#
loop_
_entity.id
_entity.type
_entity.pdbx_description
1 polymer ?
#
loop_
_entity_poly.entity_id
_entity_poly.type
_entity_poly.pdbx_seq_one_letter_code
_entity_poly.pdbx_strand_id
1 'polypeptide(L)'
;MNANSLPLVRAPPDALRHGFYSASADVRPVHPVQQLQAMHRRNTWELKMATAEQIYGKGAAMRLRTEKAVMEQFGRMPGLPSSHVGLDTITGADEEITFNDFLNDPAEHPEHSFRVHDAMEVKLAIF
;
A
#
# COMPACT_ATOMS: atom_id res chain seq x y z
N MET A 1 -8.53 -6.88 8.04
CA MET A 1 -8.72 -6.33 9.39
C MET A 1 -10.22 -6.24 9.61
N ASN A 2 -10.74 -6.94 10.62
CA ASN A 2 -12.17 -6.95 10.90
C ASN A 2 -12.54 -5.58 11.47
N ALA A 3 -13.52 -4.89 10.85
CA ALA A 3 -13.89 -3.51 11.20
C ALA A 3 -14.47 -3.33 12.62
N ASN A 4 -14.73 -4.42 13.34
CA ASN A 4 -15.39 -4.42 14.66
C ASN A 4 -14.52 -4.95 15.81
N SER A 5 -13.23 -5.19 15.60
CA SER A 5 -12.32 -5.64 16.66
C SER A 5 -11.32 -4.54 17.03
N LEU A 6 -11.14 -4.29 18.33
CA LEU A 6 -10.10 -3.39 18.83
C LEU A 6 -8.72 -3.80 18.27
N PRO A 7 -7.93 -2.86 17.74
CA PRO A 7 -6.59 -3.18 17.23
C PRO A 7 -5.70 -3.67 18.38
N LEU A 8 -4.89 -4.71 18.11
CA LEU A 8 -3.88 -5.17 19.05
C LEU A 8 -2.74 -4.14 19.09
N VAL A 9 -2.64 -3.40 20.18
CA VAL A 9 -1.57 -2.42 20.41
C VAL A 9 -0.27 -3.16 20.67
N ARG A 10 0.65 -3.16 19.70
CA ARG A 10 1.96 -3.85 19.79
C ARG A 10 3.04 -3.02 20.51
N ALA A 11 2.90 -1.71 20.52
CA ALA A 11 3.81 -0.77 21.18
C ALA A 11 3.03 0.33 21.89
N PRO A 12 3.56 0.93 22.98
CA PRO A 12 2.92 2.07 23.63
C PRO A 12 2.65 3.21 22.61
N PRO A 13 1.46 3.83 22.63
CA PRO A 13 1.14 4.90 21.70
C PRO A 13 2.05 6.11 21.93
N ASP A 14 2.77 6.55 20.87
CA ASP A 14 3.63 7.74 20.91
C ASP A 14 2.79 9.02 20.79
N ALA A 15 2.28 9.47 21.95
CA ALA A 15 1.39 10.62 22.03
C ALA A 15 2.06 11.96 21.67
N LEU A 16 3.39 12.05 21.76
CA LEU A 16 4.12 13.28 21.44
C LEU A 16 4.24 13.49 19.94
N ARG A 17 4.30 12.41 19.16
CA ARG A 17 4.42 12.48 17.69
C ARG A 17 3.07 12.35 16.99
N HIS A 18 2.23 11.42 17.42
CA HIS A 18 0.96 11.11 16.76
C HIS A 18 -0.26 11.72 17.46
N GLY A 19 -0.05 12.49 18.53
CA GLY A 19 -1.12 13.05 19.35
C GLY A 19 -1.79 12.00 20.23
N PHE A 20 -2.80 12.43 21.00
CA PHE A 20 -3.51 11.53 21.90
C PHE A 20 -4.30 10.48 21.14
N TYR A 21 -3.89 9.22 21.30
CA TYR A 21 -4.53 8.08 20.68
C TYR A 21 -5.79 7.65 21.45
N SER A 22 -6.87 7.36 20.73
CA SER A 22 -8.09 6.76 21.28
C SER A 22 -8.48 5.54 20.46
N ALA A 23 -8.46 4.36 21.09
CA ALA A 23 -8.85 3.10 20.43
C ALA A 23 -10.31 3.11 19.93
N SER A 24 -11.17 3.96 20.48
CA SER A 24 -12.55 4.14 20.00
C SER A 24 -12.64 4.91 18.68
N ALA A 25 -11.61 5.66 18.29
CA ALA A 25 -11.58 6.37 17.01
C ALA A 25 -11.30 5.42 15.84
N ASP A 26 -10.40 4.45 16.03
CA ASP A 26 -10.04 3.45 15.02
C ASP A 26 -11.20 2.49 14.68
N VAL A 27 -12.10 2.23 15.63
CA VAL A 27 -13.23 1.31 15.48
C VAL A 27 -14.45 2.00 14.84
N ARG A 28 -14.38 3.31 14.55
CA ARG A 28 -15.54 4.01 13.96
C ARG A 28 -15.82 3.49 12.55
N PRO A 29 -17.11 3.35 12.19
CA PRO A 29 -17.47 2.94 10.84
C PRO A 29 -16.98 3.99 9.84
N VAL A 30 -16.15 3.54 8.91
CA VAL A 30 -15.60 4.36 7.82
C VAL A 30 -16.67 4.53 6.75
N HIS A 31 -16.66 5.66 6.05
CA HIS A 31 -17.59 5.91 4.94
C HIS A 31 -17.44 4.83 3.84
N PRO A 32 -18.54 4.28 3.28
CA PRO A 32 -18.47 3.19 2.31
C PRO A 32 -17.66 3.54 1.07
N VAL A 33 -17.73 4.79 0.59
CA VAL A 33 -16.91 5.23 -0.56
C VAL A 33 -15.43 5.23 -0.24
N GLN A 34 -15.06 5.61 0.99
CA GLN A 34 -13.65 5.57 1.41
C GLN A 34 -13.13 4.12 1.45
N GLN A 35 -13.96 3.18 1.89
CA GLN A 35 -13.62 1.76 1.84
C GLN A 35 -13.46 1.26 0.38
N LEU A 36 -14.36 1.66 -0.52
CA LEU A 36 -14.28 1.32 -1.94
C LEU A 36 -13.01 1.87 -2.58
N GLN A 37 -12.67 3.13 -2.30
CA GLN A 37 -11.46 3.79 -2.80
C GLN A 37 -10.19 3.10 -2.28
N ALA A 38 -10.14 2.77 -0.99
CA ALA A 38 -8.99 2.08 -0.39
C ALA A 38 -8.73 0.70 -1.02
N MET A 39 -9.78 -0.02 -1.41
CA MET A 39 -9.67 -1.35 -2.04
C MET A 39 -9.60 -1.29 -3.57
N HIS A 40 -9.76 -0.11 -4.18
CA HIS A 40 -9.93 0.04 -5.62
C HIS A 40 -8.77 -0.58 -6.40
N ARG A 41 -7.51 -0.18 -6.11
CA ARG A 41 -6.31 -0.68 -6.81
C ARG A 41 -6.15 -2.20 -6.72
N ARG A 42 -6.48 -2.79 -5.57
CA ARG A 42 -6.43 -4.24 -5.38
C ARG A 42 -7.51 -4.94 -6.19
N ASN A 43 -8.73 -4.43 -6.12
CA ASN A 43 -9.87 -5.03 -6.81
C ASN A 43 -9.74 -4.93 -8.33
N THR A 44 -9.25 -3.80 -8.86
CA THR A 44 -8.99 -3.63 -10.29
C THR A 44 -7.93 -4.61 -10.78
N TRP A 45 -6.85 -4.80 -10.01
CA TRP A 45 -5.83 -5.80 -10.31
C TRP A 45 -6.40 -7.22 -10.34
N GLU A 46 -7.16 -7.63 -9.31
CA GLU A 46 -7.76 -8.96 -9.28
C GLU A 46 -8.76 -9.18 -10.41
N LEU A 47 -9.54 -8.15 -10.77
CA LEU A 47 -10.43 -8.19 -11.93
C LEU A 47 -9.64 -8.40 -13.23
N LYS A 48 -8.55 -7.65 -13.45
CA LYS A 48 -7.66 -7.82 -14.62
C LYS A 48 -7.09 -9.24 -14.68
N MET A 49 -6.66 -9.80 -13.54
CA MET A 49 -6.15 -11.16 -13.48
C MET A 49 -7.23 -12.22 -13.76
N ALA A 50 -8.44 -12.06 -13.21
CA ALA A 50 -9.56 -12.95 -13.50
C ALA A 50 -9.91 -12.95 -15.00
N THR A 51 -9.91 -11.78 -15.64
CA THR A 51 -10.10 -11.66 -17.09
C THR A 51 -8.97 -12.34 -17.86
N ALA A 52 -7.71 -12.15 -17.46
CA ALA A 52 -6.56 -12.82 -18.09
C ALA A 52 -6.62 -14.35 -17.95
N GLU A 53 -7.09 -14.87 -16.81
CA GLU A 53 -7.32 -16.31 -16.61
C GLU A 53 -8.38 -16.86 -17.55
N GLN A 54 -9.46 -16.10 -17.80
CA GLN A 54 -10.54 -16.51 -18.70
C GLN A 54 -10.11 -16.51 -20.16
N ILE A 55 -9.33 -15.51 -20.59
CA ILE A 55 -8.94 -15.33 -22.00
C ILE A 55 -7.70 -16.16 -22.36
N TYR A 56 -6.65 -16.07 -21.54
CA TYR A 56 -5.34 -16.63 -21.83
C TYR A 56 -5.01 -17.88 -21.00
N GLY A 57 -5.89 -18.26 -20.07
CA GLY A 57 -5.71 -19.40 -19.18
C GLY A 57 -4.93 -19.05 -17.91
N LYS A 58 -4.96 -19.99 -16.95
CA LYS A 58 -4.38 -19.81 -15.61
C LYS A 58 -2.87 -19.58 -15.61
N GLY A 59 -2.14 -20.19 -16.55
CA GLY A 59 -0.69 -20.06 -16.64
C GLY A 59 -0.23 -18.64 -16.93
N ALA A 60 -0.93 -17.93 -17.82
CA ALA A 60 -0.63 -16.54 -18.16
C ALA A 60 -0.84 -15.61 -16.96
N ALA A 61 -1.96 -15.75 -16.25
CA ALA A 61 -2.22 -14.95 -15.06
C ALA A 61 -1.27 -15.28 -13.90
N MET A 62 -0.90 -16.55 -13.72
CA MET A 62 0.10 -16.95 -12.74
C MET A 62 1.45 -16.28 -13.03
N ARG A 63 1.87 -16.26 -14.30
CA ARG A 63 3.09 -15.57 -14.73
C ARG A 63 3.04 -14.08 -14.40
N LEU A 64 1.96 -13.38 -14.73
CA LEU A 64 1.81 -11.95 -14.41
C LEU A 64 1.86 -11.69 -12.90
N ARG A 65 1.24 -12.55 -12.08
CA ARG A 65 1.34 -12.47 -10.61
C ARG A 65 2.76 -12.70 -10.12
N THR A 66 3.50 -13.64 -10.70
CA THR A 66 4.91 -13.85 -10.34
C THR A 66 5.80 -12.68 -10.76
N GLU A 67 5.61 -12.12 -11.95
CA GLU A 67 6.36 -10.96 -12.42
C GLU A 67 6.10 -9.75 -11.50
N LYS A 68 4.83 -9.49 -11.14
CA LYS A 68 4.47 -8.47 -10.16
C LYS A 68 5.18 -8.69 -8.82
N ALA A 69 5.12 -9.89 -8.26
CA ALA A 69 5.72 -10.20 -6.95
C ALA A 69 7.26 -10.04 -6.96
N VAL A 70 7.91 -10.35 -8.08
CA VAL A 70 9.35 -10.12 -8.27
C VAL A 70 9.63 -8.62 -8.34
N MET A 71 8.85 -7.84 -9.09
CA MET A 71 9.04 -6.38 -9.20
C MET A 71 8.80 -5.64 -7.88
N GLU A 72 7.88 -6.12 -7.04
CA GLU A 72 7.60 -5.55 -5.71
C GLU A 72 8.77 -5.69 -4.73
N GLN A 73 9.67 -6.66 -4.93
CA GLN A 73 10.82 -6.88 -4.04
C GLN A 73 11.94 -5.86 -4.27
N PHE A 74 12.01 -5.27 -5.47
CA PHE A 74 13.06 -4.32 -5.82
C PHE A 74 12.70 -2.92 -5.33
N GLY A 75 13.46 -2.43 -4.35
CA GLY A 75 13.34 -1.08 -3.82
C GLY A 75 14.66 -0.60 -3.24
N ARG A 76 14.84 0.73 -3.18
CA ARG A 76 16.00 1.35 -2.51
C ARG A 76 15.86 1.21 -0.99
N MET A 77 16.89 1.67 -0.25
CA MET A 77 16.79 1.76 1.20
C MET A 77 15.54 2.57 1.60
N PRO A 78 14.91 2.26 2.75
CA PRO A 78 13.73 2.98 3.21
C PRO A 78 13.93 4.50 3.11
N GLY A 79 13.01 5.11 2.37
CA GLY A 79 12.85 6.52 2.05
C GLY A 79 13.96 7.25 1.30
N LEU A 80 14.77 6.50 0.54
CA LEU A 80 15.18 6.99 -0.76
C LEU A 80 14.04 6.73 -1.76
N PRO A 81 13.69 7.71 -2.63
CA PRO A 81 12.64 7.49 -3.62
C PRO A 81 13.07 6.43 -4.63
N SER A 82 12.20 5.45 -4.88
CA SER A 82 12.38 4.43 -5.92
C SER A 82 11.32 4.59 -6.99
N SER A 83 11.76 4.67 -8.24
CA SER A 83 10.89 4.62 -9.41
C SER A 83 10.57 3.15 -9.70
N HIS A 84 9.40 2.68 -9.30
CA HIS A 84 8.96 1.29 -9.49
C HIS A 84 8.44 1.05 -10.93
N VAL A 85 9.17 1.53 -11.94
CA VAL A 85 8.70 1.58 -13.34
C VAL A 85 8.21 0.23 -13.84
N GLY A 86 8.93 -0.87 -13.55
CA GLY A 86 8.50 -2.21 -13.96
C GLY A 86 7.21 -2.67 -13.29
N LEU A 87 6.99 -2.32 -12.02
CA LEU A 87 5.75 -2.61 -11.31
C LEU A 87 4.59 -1.77 -11.87
N ASP A 88 4.86 -0.50 -12.15
CA ASP A 88 3.87 0.43 -12.69
C ASP A 88 3.40 -0.04 -14.07
N THR A 89 4.33 -0.44 -14.96
CA THR A 89 4.00 -1.02 -16.27
C THR A 89 3.24 -2.33 -16.18
N ILE A 90 3.58 -3.24 -15.25
CA ILE A 90 2.80 -4.48 -15.08
C ILE A 90 1.38 -4.19 -14.58
N THR A 91 1.21 -3.20 -13.71
CA THR A 91 -0.09 -2.83 -13.14
C THR A 91 -0.92 -1.94 -14.08
N GLY A 92 -0.27 -1.33 -15.07
CA GLY A 92 -0.83 -0.31 -15.97
C GLY A 92 -1.07 1.02 -15.26
N ALA A 93 -0.29 1.33 -14.22
CA ALA A 93 -0.37 2.59 -13.49
C ALA A 93 0.32 3.75 -14.23
N ASP A 94 1.22 3.43 -15.16
CA ASP A 94 1.91 4.38 -16.03
C ASP A 94 1.02 4.96 -17.14
N GLU A 95 -0.17 4.38 -17.37
CA GLU A 95 -1.11 4.82 -18.40
C GLU A 95 -2.04 5.97 -17.95
N GLU A 96 -2.23 6.14 -16.64
CA GLU A 96 -3.20 7.08 -16.05
C GLU A 96 -2.53 7.98 -15.02
N ILE A 97 -2.86 9.28 -15.05
CA ILE A 97 -2.43 10.24 -14.03
C ILE A 97 -3.53 10.38 -12.98
N THR A 98 -3.21 10.09 -11.73
CA THR A 98 -4.11 10.14 -10.59
C THR A 98 -3.84 11.34 -9.70
N PHE A 99 -4.79 11.66 -8.81
CA PHE A 99 -4.62 12.76 -7.85
C PHE A 99 -3.42 12.59 -6.91
N ASN A 100 -3.01 11.35 -6.66
CA ASN A 100 -1.86 11.06 -5.80
C ASN A 100 -0.55 11.54 -6.43
N ASP A 101 -0.47 11.56 -7.76
CA ASP A 101 0.79 11.84 -8.47
C ASP A 101 1.19 13.31 -8.38
N PHE A 102 0.22 14.21 -8.16
CA PHE A 102 0.48 15.65 -8.04
C PHE A 102 0.13 16.28 -6.69
N LEU A 103 -0.77 15.67 -5.89
CA LEU A 103 -1.08 16.18 -4.54
C LEU A 103 -0.24 15.53 -3.44
N ASN A 104 0.37 14.39 -3.70
CA ASN A 104 1.10 13.62 -2.68
C ASN A 104 2.57 13.40 -3.08
N ASP A 105 3.24 14.47 -3.52
CA ASP A 105 4.69 14.42 -3.78
C ASP A 105 5.45 14.19 -2.47
N PRO A 106 6.22 13.09 -2.34
CA PRO A 106 7.01 12.80 -1.14
C PRO A 106 8.04 13.88 -0.79
N ALA A 107 8.48 14.71 -1.75
CA ALA A 107 9.43 15.79 -1.49
C ALA A 107 8.79 17.00 -0.80
N GLU A 108 7.51 17.26 -1.09
CA GLU A 108 6.79 18.45 -0.63
C GLU A 108 5.90 18.15 0.60
N HIS A 109 5.65 16.87 0.90
CA HIS A 109 4.74 16.48 1.97
C HIS A 109 5.36 16.64 3.37
N PRO A 110 4.89 17.60 4.20
CA PRO A 110 5.53 17.93 5.49
C PRO A 110 5.39 16.81 6.52
N GLU A 111 4.37 15.96 6.41
CA GLU A 111 4.17 14.82 7.32
C GLU A 111 4.93 13.56 6.88
N HIS A 112 5.55 13.55 5.69
CA HIS A 112 6.28 12.39 5.18
C HIS A 112 7.72 12.34 5.73
N SER A 113 7.89 12.61 7.01
CA SER A 113 9.14 12.36 7.74
C SER A 113 9.17 10.90 8.16
N PHE A 114 9.94 10.08 7.45
CA PHE A 114 10.12 8.67 7.80
C PHE A 114 11.45 8.51 8.56
N ARG A 115 11.46 7.72 9.63
CA ARG A 115 12.70 7.34 10.31
C ARG A 115 13.22 6.06 9.67
N VAL A 116 14.38 6.15 9.01
CA VAL A 116 15.03 5.00 8.32
C VAL A 116 15.15 3.79 9.25
N HIS A 117 15.52 4.04 10.52
CA HIS A 117 15.65 3.03 11.55
C HIS A 117 14.35 2.24 11.76
N ASP A 118 13.26 2.95 12.08
CA ASP A 118 11.95 2.36 12.37
C ASP A 118 11.42 1.58 11.15
N ALA A 119 11.63 2.08 9.93
CA ALA A 119 11.27 1.37 8.70
C ALA A 119 12.12 0.10 8.47
N MET A 120 13.41 0.12 8.83
CA MET A 120 14.29 -1.03 8.74
C MET A 120 13.95 -2.11 9.77
N GLU A 121 13.57 -1.73 10.99
CA GLU A 121 13.13 -2.66 12.03
C GLU A 121 11.91 -3.48 11.56
N VAL A 122 10.91 -2.80 10.97
CA VAL A 122 9.72 -3.45 10.39
C VAL A 122 10.10 -4.36 9.23
N LYS A 123 11.00 -3.90 8.34
CA LYS A 123 11.44 -4.71 7.18
C LYS A 123 12.18 -5.98 7.59
N LEU A 124 12.96 -5.92 8.67
CA LEU A 124 13.71 -7.06 9.22
C LEU A 124 12.88 -7.89 10.21
N ALA A 125 11.62 -7.52 10.47
CA ALA A 125 10.73 -8.16 11.43
C ALA A 125 11.34 -8.29 12.84
N ILE A 126 12.10 -7.27 13.26
CA ILE A 126 12.71 -7.20 14.60
C ILE A 126 11.73 -6.54 15.60
N PHE A 127 10.70 -5.85 15.10
CA PHE A 127 9.57 -5.28 15.84
C PHE A 127 8.23 -5.56 15.13
#